data_AF-A0A6N8XFY0-F1
#
_entry.id   AF-A0A6N8XFY0-F1
#
_cell.length_a   1.000
_cell.length_b   1.000
_cell.length_c   1.000
_cell.angle_alpha   90.00
_cell.angle_beta   90.00
_cell.angle_gamma   90.00
#
_symmetry.space_group_name_H-M   'P 1'
#
loop_
_entity.id
_entity.type
_entity.pdbx_description
1 polymer ?
#
loop_
_entity_poly.entity_id
_entity_poly.type
_entity_poly.pdbx_seq_one_letter_code
_entity_poly.pdbx_strand_id
1 'polypeptide(L)'
;MINASLDTAQKRSLFRDGFVVLPGAVAHARVDVARRLILEDLGRPRVNTEERGGPRTVPGQSPEILGLFNDTGLRGVVEEALGPVAPATGCQLATRHPATPSDRVNEAGYRDRDTP
;
A
#
# COMPACT_ATOMS: atom_id res chain seq x y z
N MET A 1 -18.12 0.50 -7.25
CA MET A 1 -17.90 -0.58 -6.26
C MET A 1 -17.12 -1.67 -6.97
N ILE A 2 -16.04 -2.15 -6.39
CA ILE A 2 -15.28 -3.27 -6.97
C ILE A 2 -16.01 -4.53 -6.54
N ASN A 3 -16.46 -5.35 -7.50
CA ASN A 3 -16.89 -6.70 -7.20
C ASN A 3 -15.64 -7.44 -6.70
N ALA A 4 -15.62 -7.75 -5.41
CA ALA A 4 -14.46 -8.23 -4.66
C ALA A 4 -14.20 -9.72 -4.90
N SER A 5 -14.18 -10.15 -6.16
CA SER A 5 -13.84 -11.52 -6.49
C SER A 5 -12.89 -11.63 -7.67
N LEU A 6 -11.90 -12.50 -7.54
CA LEU A 6 -10.98 -12.83 -8.61
C LEU A 6 -11.69 -13.70 -9.65
N ASP A 7 -11.54 -13.33 -10.92
CA ASP A 7 -11.97 -14.20 -12.01
C ASP A 7 -11.08 -15.47 -12.11
N THR A 8 -11.50 -16.44 -12.91
CA THR A 8 -10.75 -17.71 -13.06
C THR A 8 -9.35 -17.51 -13.63
N ALA A 9 -9.14 -16.52 -14.50
CA ALA A 9 -7.83 -16.24 -15.09
C ALA A 9 -6.87 -15.64 -14.05
N GLN A 10 -7.36 -14.69 -13.24
CA GLN A 10 -6.66 -14.09 -12.12
C GLN A 10 -6.29 -15.14 -11.06
N LYS A 11 -7.20 -16.05 -10.71
CA LYS A 11 -6.91 -17.17 -9.79
C LYS A 11 -5.82 -18.09 -10.32
N ARG A 12 -5.86 -18.42 -11.62
CA ARG A 12 -4.83 -19.23 -12.26
C ARG A 12 -3.47 -18.52 -12.29
N SER A 13 -3.45 -17.22 -12.58
CA SER A 13 -2.22 -16.42 -12.54
C SER A 13 -1.64 -16.38 -11.12
N LEU A 14 -2.49 -16.14 -10.11
CA LEU A 14 -2.04 -16.18 -8.71
C LEU A 14 -1.44 -17.54 -8.34
N PHE A 15 -2.10 -18.64 -8.70
CA PHE A 15 -1.60 -19.99 -8.41
C PHE A 15 -0.28 -20.31 -9.13
N ARG A 16 -0.15 -19.91 -10.40
CA ARG A 16 1.01 -20.22 -11.23
C ARG A 16 2.21 -19.31 -10.95
N ASP A 17 1.95 -18.01 -10.81
CA ASP A 17 2.97 -16.96 -10.81
C ASP A 17 3.27 -16.46 -9.39
N GLY A 18 2.44 -16.78 -8.40
CA GLY A 18 2.57 -16.33 -7.02
C GLY A 18 2.11 -14.88 -6.77
N PHE A 19 1.63 -14.18 -7.80
CA PHE A 19 1.08 -12.83 -7.69
C PHE A 19 -0.06 -12.59 -8.69
N VAL A 20 -0.87 -11.56 -8.44
CA VAL A 20 -1.87 -11.05 -9.38
C VAL A 20 -1.92 -9.52 -9.27
N VAL A 21 -2.07 -8.84 -10.41
CA VAL A 21 -2.21 -7.38 -10.47
C VAL A 21 -3.67 -7.02 -10.65
N LEU A 22 -4.18 -6.14 -9.77
CA LEU A 22 -5.57 -5.70 -9.76
C LEU A 22 -5.63 -4.17 -9.96
N PRO A 23 -5.69 -3.70 -11.22
CA PRO A 23 -5.79 -2.28 -11.50
C PRO A 23 -7.04 -1.68 -10.87
N GLY A 24 -6.91 -0.53 -10.22
CA GLY A 24 -8.06 0.16 -9.61
C GLY A 24 -8.68 -0.59 -8.44
N ALA A 25 -7.94 -1.50 -7.78
CA ALA A 25 -8.39 -2.23 -6.59
C ALA A 25 -8.80 -1.31 -5.41
N VAL A 26 -8.40 -0.05 -5.44
CA VAL A 26 -8.86 1.00 -4.53
C VAL A 26 -9.22 2.23 -5.36
N ALA A 27 -10.34 2.86 -5.04
CA ALA A 27 -10.77 4.06 -5.74
C ALA A 27 -9.76 5.21 -5.59
N HIS A 28 -9.45 5.90 -6.69
CA HIS A 28 -8.46 6.99 -6.72
C HIS A 28 -8.70 8.04 -5.63
N ALA A 29 -9.94 8.45 -5.39
CA ALA A 29 -10.26 9.43 -4.35
C ALA A 29 -9.77 9.01 -2.95
N ARG A 30 -9.81 7.71 -2.60
CA ARG A 30 -9.28 7.22 -1.32
C ARG A 30 -7.75 7.21 -1.31
N VAL A 31 -7.15 6.83 -2.44
CA VAL A 31 -5.69 6.87 -2.64
C VAL A 31 -5.17 8.31 -2.50
N ASP A 32 -5.88 9.29 -3.05
CA ASP A 32 -5.50 10.70 -3.02
C ASP A 32 -5.53 11.26 -1.58
N VAL A 33 -6.55 10.90 -0.79
CA VAL A 33 -6.62 11.27 0.63
C VAL A 33 -5.45 10.67 1.41
N ALA A 34 -5.19 9.37 1.24
CA ALA A 34 -4.07 8.70 1.92
C ALA A 34 -2.71 9.29 1.50
N ARG A 35 -2.53 9.56 0.20
CA ARG A 35 -1.31 10.19 -0.35
C ARG A 35 -1.08 11.57 0.25
N ARG A 36 -2.14 12.38 0.38
CA ARG A 36 -2.06 13.70 1.03
C ARG A 36 -1.57 13.57 2.47
N LEU A 37 -2.14 12.66 3.26
CA LEU A 37 -1.73 12.42 4.64
C LEU A 37 -0.26 11.99 4.74
N ILE A 38 0.17 11.08 3.86
CA ILE A 38 1.56 10.63 3.79
C ILE A 38 2.51 11.80 3.47
N LEU A 39 2.18 12.61 2.47
CA LEU A 39 3.03 13.74 2.07
C LEU A 39 3.06 14.84 3.14
N GLU A 40 1.94 15.09 3.81
CA GLU A 40 1.86 16.02 4.94
C GLU A 40 2.71 15.54 6.12
N ASP A 41 2.77 14.23 6.41
CA ASP A 41 3.63 13.68 7.46
C ASP A 41 5.12 13.74 7.06
N LEU A 42 5.46 13.34 5.83
CA LEU A 42 6.83 13.35 5.32
C LEU A 42 7.42 14.78 5.19
N GLY A 43 6.57 15.76 4.87
CA GLY A 43 6.97 17.17 4.71
C GLY A 43 7.15 17.92 6.03
N ARG A 44 6.75 17.33 7.17
CA ARG A 44 6.95 17.95 8.48
C ARG A 44 8.43 17.87 8.88
N PRO A 45 9.05 18.98 9.32
CA PRO A 45 10.40 18.92 9.86
C PRO A 45 10.42 17.93 11.02
N ARG A 46 11.45 17.08 11.05
CA ARG A 46 11.73 16.16 12.17
C ARG A 46 12.17 16.99 13.38
N VAL A 47 11.24 17.71 14.00
CA VAL A 47 11.47 18.34 15.29
C VAL A 47 11.57 17.21 16.30
N ASN A 48 12.60 17.24 17.15
CA ASN A 48 12.82 16.25 18.19
C ASN A 48 11.51 15.99 18.94
N THR A 49 11.14 14.71 19.02
CA THR A 49 9.85 14.19 19.50
C THR A 49 9.49 14.63 20.93
N GLU A 50 10.40 15.26 21.66
CA GLU A 50 10.24 15.64 23.06
C GLU A 50 9.53 16.99 23.27
N GLU A 51 9.53 17.91 22.29
CA GLU A 51 9.05 19.29 22.52
C GLU A 51 7.61 19.57 22.10
N ARG A 52 6.92 18.66 21.41
CA ARG A 52 5.53 18.87 20.98
C ARG A 52 4.65 17.71 21.44
N GLY A 53 4.06 17.87 22.63
CA GLY A 53 3.09 16.96 23.26
C GLY A 53 1.75 16.83 22.53
N GLY A 54 1.78 16.50 21.24
CA GLY A 54 0.61 16.10 20.46
C GLY A 54 0.78 14.69 19.89
N PRO A 55 -0.30 13.90 19.73
CA PRO A 55 -0.20 12.56 19.18
C PRO A 55 0.36 12.63 17.75
N ARG A 56 1.53 12.04 17.55
CA ARG A 56 2.08 11.81 16.21
C ARG A 56 1.25 10.68 15.59
N THR A 57 0.45 10.99 14.58
CA THR A 57 -0.16 9.96 13.74
C THR A 57 0.98 9.24 13.03
N VAL A 58 1.37 8.06 13.53
CA VAL A 58 2.30 7.19 12.81
C VAL A 58 1.58 6.77 11.54
N PRO A 59 2.08 7.06 10.32
CA PRO A 59 1.38 6.73 9.08
C PRO A 59 1.01 5.24 9.02
N GLY A 60 1.86 4.38 9.59
CA GLY A 60 1.64 2.95 9.72
C GLY A 60 0.38 2.56 10.51
N GLN A 61 -0.21 3.45 11.30
CA GLN A 61 -1.37 3.20 12.15
C GLN A 61 -2.54 4.17 11.88
N SER A 62 -2.45 5.02 10.86
CA SER A 62 -3.53 5.93 10.49
C SER A 62 -4.77 5.14 10.05
N PRO A 63 -5.96 5.41 10.62
CA PRO A 63 -7.20 4.78 10.20
C PRO A 63 -7.49 4.97 8.70
N GLU A 64 -7.15 6.13 8.15
CA GLU A 64 -7.35 6.45 6.74
C GLU A 64 -6.45 5.61 5.82
N ILE A 65 -5.22 5.33 6.26
CA ILE A 65 -4.27 4.49 5.51
C ILE A 65 -4.64 3.01 5.66
N LEU A 66 -4.92 2.55 6.89
CA LEU A 66 -5.38 1.18 7.15
C LEU A 66 -6.72 0.90 6.45
N GLY A 67 -7.59 1.91 6.34
CA GLY A 67 -8.87 1.86 5.66
C GLY A 67 -8.79 1.64 4.15
N LEU A 68 -7.62 1.82 3.53
CA LEU A 68 -7.40 1.38 2.14
C LEU A 68 -7.55 -0.14 2.01
N PHE A 69 -7.18 -0.90 3.05
CA PHE A 69 -7.34 -2.34 3.12
C PHE A 69 -8.64 -2.75 3.86
N ASN A 70 -8.83 -2.21 5.07
CA ASN A 70 -9.91 -2.64 5.98
C ASN A 70 -11.31 -2.24 5.49
N ASP A 71 -11.43 -1.07 4.84
CA ASP A 71 -12.73 -0.47 4.50
C ASP A 71 -13.03 -0.53 3.00
N THR A 72 -12.30 -1.34 2.25
CA THR A 72 -12.50 -1.54 0.81
C THR A 72 -12.73 -3.02 0.49
N GLY A 73 -13.09 -3.33 -0.76
CA GLY A 73 -13.23 -4.70 -1.23
C GLY A 73 -11.90 -5.49 -1.26
N LEU A 74 -10.76 -4.82 -1.03
CA LEU A 74 -9.45 -5.45 -1.11
C LEU A 74 -9.28 -6.59 -0.09
N ARG A 75 -9.76 -6.40 1.15
CA ARG A 75 -9.73 -7.45 2.16
C ARG A 75 -10.48 -8.70 1.70
N GLY A 76 -11.67 -8.54 1.12
CA GLY A 76 -12.46 -9.66 0.60
C GLY A 76 -11.75 -10.43 -0.52
N VAL A 77 -11.03 -9.73 -1.39
CA VAL A 77 -10.20 -10.36 -2.43
C VAL A 77 -9.07 -11.19 -1.83
N VAL A 78 -8.40 -10.69 -0.78
CA VAL A 78 -7.34 -11.46 -0.09
C VAL A 78 -7.95 -12.64 0.66
N GLU A 79 -9.12 -12.47 1.29
CA GLU A 79 -9.84 -13.54 1.97
C GLU A 79 -10.26 -14.67 1.03
N GLU A 80 -10.70 -14.33 -0.18
CA GLU A 80 -11.00 -15.32 -1.21
C GLU A 80 -9.75 -16.09 -1.65
N ALA A 81 -8.61 -15.41 -1.77
CA ALA A 81 -7.37 -15.99 -2.26
C ALA A 81 -6.65 -16.86 -1.22
N LEU A 82 -6.66 -16.45 0.05
CA LEU A 82 -5.81 -17.02 1.11
C LEU A 82 -6.61 -17.66 2.27
N GLY A 83 -7.93 -17.48 2.30
CA GLY A 83 -8.76 -17.82 3.46
C GLY A 83 -8.86 -16.66 4.45
N PRO A 84 -9.40 -16.87 5.66
CA PRO A 84 -9.71 -15.79 6.61
C PRO A 84 -8.51 -14.87 6.92
N VAL A 85 -8.71 -13.56 6.86
CA VAL A 85 -7.69 -12.55 7.14
C VAL A 85 -8.16 -11.61 8.24
N ALA A 86 -7.29 -11.38 9.23
CA ALA A 86 -7.55 -10.40 10.28
C ALA A 86 -7.48 -8.97 9.72
N PRO A 87 -8.20 -7.99 10.31
CA PRO A 87 -8.02 -6.59 9.96
C PRO A 87 -6.56 -6.16 10.09
N ALA A 88 -6.11 -5.28 9.20
CA ALA A 88 -4.79 -4.68 9.32
C ALA A 88 -4.74 -3.76 10.55
N THR A 89 -3.76 -3.98 11.42
CA THR A 89 -3.46 -3.16 12.61
C THR A 89 -2.27 -2.24 12.40
N GLY A 90 -1.54 -2.45 11.30
CA GLY A 90 -0.35 -1.71 10.94
C GLY A 90 -0.05 -1.83 9.44
N CYS A 91 0.67 -0.87 8.90
CA CYS A 91 1.23 -0.91 7.56
C CYS A 91 2.62 -0.29 7.50
N GLN A 92 3.37 -0.64 6.46
CA GLN A 92 4.66 -0.01 6.16
C GLN A 92 4.50 0.88 4.94
N LEU A 93 5.08 2.08 5.02
CA LEU A 93 5.18 2.98 3.88
C LEU A 93 6.48 2.71 3.14
N ALA A 94 6.38 2.05 1.99
CA ALA A 94 7.50 1.91 1.07
C ALA A 94 7.62 3.19 0.20
N THR A 95 8.60 4.04 0.50
CA THR A 95 8.94 5.18 -0.36
C THR A 95 10.14 4.85 -1.24
N ARG A 96 10.06 5.23 -2.51
CA ARG A 96 11.25 5.30 -3.37
C ARG A 96 11.77 6.71 -3.33
N HIS A 97 12.95 6.90 -2.74
CA HIS A 97 13.64 8.16 -2.86
C HIS A 97 14.10 8.34 -4.31
N PRO A 98 14.02 9.56 -4.88
CA PRO A 98 14.61 9.83 -6.18
C PRO A 98 16.07 9.41 -6.15
N ALA A 99 16.41 8.40 -6.94
CA ALA A 99 17.78 7.95 -7.15
C ALA A 99 18.10 8.18 -8.62
N THR A 100 19.36 8.53 -8.91
CA THR A 100 19.86 8.50 -10.28
C THR A 100 19.63 7.10 -10.83
N PRO A 101 18.98 6.93 -12.01
CA PRO A 101 18.72 5.62 -12.58
C PRO A 101 20.00 4.79 -12.59
N SER A 102 19.97 3.65 -11.89
CA SER A 102 21.13 2.82 -11.67
C SER A 102 20.93 1.43 -12.28
N ASP A 103 22.03 0.72 -12.47
CA ASP A 103 22.01 -0.67 -12.94
C ASP A 103 21.73 -1.67 -11.81
N ARG A 104 21.53 -1.19 -10.56
CA ARG A 104 21.18 -2.05 -9.43
C ARG A 104 19.77 -2.61 -9.61
N VAL A 105 19.62 -3.87 -9.21
CA VAL A 105 18.33 -4.52 -9.06
C VAL A 105 17.73 -4.08 -7.72
N ASN A 106 16.49 -3.58 -7.72
CA ASN A 106 15.77 -3.17 -6.53
C ASN A 106 14.98 -4.31 -5.88
N GLU A 107 14.35 -4.02 -4.75
CA GLU A 107 13.55 -4.97 -3.95
C GLU A 107 12.35 -5.55 -4.71
N ALA A 108 11.97 -4.99 -5.86
CA ALA A 108 10.93 -5.53 -6.74
C ALA A 108 11.50 -6.45 -7.84
N GLY A 109 12.82 -6.69 -7.86
CA GLY A 109 13.49 -7.55 -8.84
C GLY A 109 13.78 -6.89 -10.19
N TYR A 110 13.52 -5.59 -10.35
CA TYR A 110 13.82 -4.84 -11.57
C TYR A 110 15.11 -4.05 -11.43
N ARG A 111 15.83 -3.81 -12.52
CA ARG A 111 16.84 -2.73 -12.53
C ARG A 111 16.14 -1.40 -12.27
N ASP A 112 16.75 -0.49 -11.52
CA ASP A 112 16.12 0.80 -11.19
C ASP A 112 15.63 1.55 -12.45
N ARG A 113 16.42 1.51 -13.54
CA ARG A 113 16.04 2.12 -14.82
C ARG A 113 14.89 1.43 -15.56
N ASP A 114 14.64 0.16 -15.27
CA ASP A 114 13.66 -0.69 -15.96
C ASP A 114 12.40 -0.89 -15.08
N THR A 115 12.30 -0.14 -13.99
CA THR A 115 11.21 -0.29 -13.02
C THR A 115 9.95 0.43 -13.52
N PRO A 116 8.79 -0.26 -13.58
CA PRO A 116 7.53 0.32 -14.06
C PRO A 116 7.04 1.53 -13.24
#